data_AF-A0A6G3DMN2-F1
#
_entry.id   AF-A0A6G3DMN2-F1
#
_cell.length_a   1.000
_cell.length_b   1.000
_cell.length_c   1.000
_cell.angle_alpha   90.00
_cell.angle_beta   90.00
_cell.angle_gamma   90.00
#
_symmetry.space_group_name_H-M   'P 1'
#
loop_
_entity.id
_entity.type
_entity.pdbx_description
1 polymer ?
#
loop_
_entity_poly.entity_id
_entity_poly.type
_entity_poly.pdbx_seq_one_letter_code
_entity_poly.pdbx_strand_id
1 'polypeptide(L)'
;MSDNNGAAYSSAAYDSNVGMQAGVIHNSSVHFVHPDASPPEKYRVGVRLLEDGIPSRAREMISDAIAHGHNGAEVRFHWVLAMFSARTY
;
A
#
# COMPACT_ATOMS: atom_id res chain seq x y z
N MET A 1 -1.64 -18.44 35.99
CA MET A 1 -1.80 -18.82 34.57
C MET A 1 -2.75 -17.79 33.97
N SER A 2 -2.23 -16.84 33.20
CA SER A 2 -3.02 -15.79 32.55
C SER A 2 -2.84 -15.95 31.05
N ASP A 3 -3.80 -16.63 30.43
CA ASP A 3 -3.88 -16.74 28.98
C ASP A 3 -4.62 -15.51 28.46
N ASN A 4 -3.91 -14.38 28.37
CA ASN A 4 -4.44 -13.19 27.70
C ASN A 4 -4.30 -13.39 26.19
N ASN A 5 -5.16 -14.25 25.63
CA ASN A 5 -5.21 -14.52 24.20
C ASN A 5 -5.79 -13.29 23.50
N GLY A 6 -4.93 -12.50 22.85
CA GLY A 6 -5.27 -11.32 22.07
C GLY A 6 -6.05 -11.64 20.79
N ALA A 7 -7.18 -12.31 20.93
CA ALA A 7 -8.07 -12.62 19.83
C ALA A 7 -8.81 -11.35 19.42
N ALA A 8 -8.29 -10.66 18.42
CA ALA A 8 -9.11 -9.70 17.66
C ALA A 8 -10.27 -10.49 17.06
N TYR A 9 -11.51 -10.07 17.30
CA TYR A 9 -12.71 -10.65 16.69
C TYR A 9 -13.41 -9.58 15.87
N SER A 10 -13.90 -9.95 14.68
CA SER A 10 -14.69 -9.06 13.82
C SER A 10 -15.99 -9.76 13.42
N SER A 11 -17.11 -9.05 13.55
CA SER A 11 -18.41 -9.44 13.01
C SER A 11 -18.74 -8.52 11.85
N ALA A 12 -18.94 -9.06 10.65
CA ALA A 12 -19.40 -8.32 9.48
C ALA A 12 -20.83 -8.72 9.13
N ALA A 13 -21.68 -7.75 8.78
CA ALA A 13 -23.03 -8.02 8.29
C ALA A 13 -22.99 -8.61 6.87
N TYR A 14 -24.14 -9.13 6.39
CA TYR A 14 -24.25 -9.62 5.02
C TYR A 14 -23.88 -8.49 4.04
N ASP A 15 -22.97 -8.77 3.10
CA ASP A 15 -22.39 -7.81 2.15
C ASP A 15 -21.37 -6.79 2.70
N SER A 16 -20.75 -7.06 3.86
CA SER A 16 -19.66 -6.24 4.40
C SER A 16 -18.30 -6.94 4.31
N ASN A 17 -17.23 -6.17 4.06
CA ASN A 17 -15.85 -6.68 4.01
C ASN A 17 -15.04 -6.16 5.21
N VAL A 18 -14.29 -7.05 5.86
CA VAL A 18 -13.34 -6.68 6.91
C VAL A 18 -12.00 -6.33 6.26
N GLY A 19 -11.70 -5.03 6.17
CA GLY A 19 -10.45 -4.55 5.57
C GLY A 19 -9.20 -4.92 6.36
N MET A 20 -9.24 -4.98 7.70
CA MET A 20 -8.13 -5.47 8.53
C MET A 20 -8.64 -5.96 9.88
N GLN A 21 -8.04 -7.06 10.37
CA GLN A 21 -8.21 -7.56 11.74
C GLN A 21 -6.83 -7.78 12.35
N ALA A 22 -6.49 -7.02 13.40
CA ALA A 22 -5.17 -7.08 14.04
C ALA A 22 -5.27 -6.92 15.56
N GLY A 23 -4.47 -7.68 16.31
CA GLY A 23 -4.45 -7.65 17.78
C GLY A 23 -3.63 -6.51 18.37
N VAL A 24 -2.44 -6.22 17.82
CA VAL A 24 -1.60 -5.06 18.19
C VAL A 24 -0.91 -4.55 16.93
N ILE A 25 -1.02 -3.26 16.64
CA ILE A 25 -0.29 -2.58 15.57
C ILE A 25 0.68 -1.59 16.22
N HIS A 26 1.98 -1.78 16.02
CA HIS A 26 3.01 -0.82 16.45
C HIS A 26 3.64 -0.16 15.24
N ASN A 27 3.47 1.16 15.13
CA ASN A 27 4.20 2.04 14.20
C ASN A 27 4.13 1.62 12.72
N SER A 28 2.96 1.15 12.26
CA SER A 28 2.75 0.71 10.87
C SER A 28 1.81 1.66 10.12
N SER A 29 2.18 2.01 8.89
CA SER A 29 1.33 2.73 7.93
C SER A 29 0.62 1.72 7.03
N VAL A 30 -0.71 1.71 7.06
CA VAL A 30 -1.53 0.79 6.27
C VAL A 30 -2.03 1.52 5.03
N HIS A 31 -1.65 1.02 3.86
CA HIS A 31 -2.07 1.56 2.57
C HIS A 31 -3.11 0.65 1.92
N PHE A 32 -4.38 1.05 2.02
CA PHE A 32 -5.45 0.45 1.22
C PHE A 32 -5.63 1.24 -0.06
N VAL A 33 -5.49 0.56 -1.20
CA VAL A 33 -5.85 1.10 -2.51
C VAL A 33 -6.90 0.19 -3.08
N HIS A 34 -8.06 0.76 -3.43
CA HIS A 34 -9.08 0.00 -4.12
C HIS A 34 -8.52 -0.47 -5.49
N PRO A 35 -8.82 -1.69 -5.96
CA PRO A 35 -8.34 -2.16 -7.26
C PRO A 35 -8.71 -1.19 -8.41
N ASP A 36 -9.89 -0.57 -8.28
CA ASP A 36 -10.45 0.41 -9.22
C ASP A 36 -10.03 1.86 -8.94
N ALA A 37 -9.07 2.08 -8.03
CA ALA A 37 -8.56 3.42 -7.76
C ALA A 37 -8.04 4.06 -9.04
N SER A 38 -8.27 5.36 -9.19
CA SER A 38 -7.86 6.07 -10.39
C SER A 38 -6.33 6.03 -10.55
N PRO A 39 -5.80 6.08 -11.79
CA PRO A 39 -4.35 6.08 -12.01
C PRO A 39 -3.58 7.15 -11.20
N PRO A 40 -4.11 8.39 -11.00
CA PRO A 40 -3.50 9.37 -10.12
C PRO A 40 -3.50 8.98 -8.63
N GLU A 41 -4.53 8.28 -8.14
CA GLU A 41 -4.57 7.79 -6.75
C GLU A 41 -3.56 6.68 -6.54
N LYS A 42 -3.45 5.75 -7.49
CA LYS A 42 -2.40 4.72 -7.49
C LYS A 42 -1.02 5.37 -7.44
N TYR A 43 -0.76 6.37 -8.28
CA TYR A 43 0.49 7.13 -8.23
C TYR A 43 0.75 7.76 -6.85
N ARG A 44 -0.23 8.47 -6.28
CA ARG A 44 -0.11 9.10 -4.95
C ARG A 44 0.23 8.11 -3.85
N VAL A 45 -0.41 6.95 -3.84
CA VAL A 45 -0.11 5.91 -2.85
C VAL A 45 1.26 5.29 -3.11
N GLY A 46 1.64 5.12 -4.37
CA GLY A 46 2.99 4.70 -4.75
C GLY A 46 4.08 5.62 -4.22
N VAL A 47 3.89 6.94 -4.26
CA VAL A 47 4.83 7.92 -3.69
C VAL A 47 4.89 7.80 -2.17
N ARG A 48 3.76 7.70 -1.47
CA ARG A 48 3.75 7.52 -0.01
C ARG A 48 4.47 6.24 0.41
N LEU A 49 4.34 5.16 -0.36
CA LEU A 49 5.07 3.92 -0.13
C LEU A 49 6.60 4.08 -0.30
N LEU A 50 7.07 5.01 -1.14
CA LEU A 50 8.49 5.35 -1.21
C LEU A 50 8.95 6.08 0.04
N GLU A 51 8.17 7.06 0.50
CA GLU A 51 8.44 7.82 1.71
C GLU A 51 8.50 6.90 2.95
N ASP A 52 7.63 5.89 2.99
CA ASP A 52 7.58 4.88 4.07
C ASP A 52 8.61 3.75 3.89
N GLY A 53 9.49 3.83 2.88
CA GLY A 53 10.59 2.88 2.69
C GLY A 53 10.15 1.50 2.17
N ILE A 54 9.03 1.42 1.45
CA ILE A 54 8.48 0.20 0.86
C ILE A 54 8.58 0.25 -0.69
N PRO A 55 9.79 0.23 -1.25
CA PRO A 55 10.03 0.53 -2.66
C PRO A 55 9.44 -0.53 -3.62
N SER A 56 9.37 -1.80 -3.21
CA SER A 56 8.78 -2.87 -4.03
C SER A 56 7.30 -2.62 -4.31
N ARG A 57 6.52 -2.26 -3.27
CA ARG A 57 5.09 -1.98 -3.40
C ARG A 57 4.83 -0.64 -4.09
N ALA A 58 5.68 0.35 -3.83
CA ALA A 58 5.65 1.61 -4.57
C ALA A 58 5.80 1.38 -6.07
N ARG A 59 6.77 0.56 -6.48
CA ARG A 59 7.01 0.25 -7.89
C ARG A 59 5.80 -0.40 -8.54
N GLU A 60 5.14 -1.34 -7.88
CA GLU A 60 3.91 -1.98 -8.39
C GLU A 60 2.83 -0.94 -8.65
N MET A 61 2.56 -0.07 -7.67
CA MET A 61 1.52 0.94 -7.75
C MET A 61 1.79 2.01 -8.83
N ILE A 62 3.05 2.45 -8.94
CA ILE A 62 3.46 3.42 -9.96
C ILE A 62 3.44 2.78 -11.36
N SER A 63 3.82 1.50 -11.48
CA SER A 63 3.74 0.76 -12.75
C SER A 63 2.29 0.66 -13.25
N ASP A 64 1.35 0.40 -12.36
CA ASP A 64 -0.07 0.31 -12.68
C ASP A 64 -0.66 1.65 -13.13
N ALA A 65 -0.29 2.74 -12.43
CA ALA A 65 -0.63 4.10 -12.84
C ALA A 65 -0.12 4.43 -14.26
N ILE A 66 1.12 4.06 -14.59
CA ILE A 66 1.71 4.22 -15.92
C ILE A 66 0.95 3.40 -16.97
N ALA A 67 0.62 2.14 -16.65
CA ALA A 67 -0.12 1.24 -17.55
C ALA A 67 -1.50 1.79 -17.91
N HIS A 68 -2.11 2.55 -16.99
CA HIS A 68 -3.42 3.19 -17.20
C HIS A 68 -3.31 4.65 -17.69
N GLY A 69 -2.15 5.05 -18.24
CA GLY A 69 -1.97 6.32 -18.95
C GLY A 69 -1.49 7.49 -18.10
N HIS A 70 -1.27 7.31 -16.79
CA HIS A 70 -0.68 8.33 -15.93
C HIS A 70 0.85 8.26 -16.00
N ASN A 71 1.44 8.76 -17.09
CA ASN A 71 2.83 8.45 -17.47
C ASN A 71 3.74 9.69 -17.64
N GLY A 72 3.43 10.77 -16.92
CA GLY A 72 4.21 12.01 -16.92
C GLY A 72 5.65 11.84 -16.44
N ALA A 73 6.50 12.83 -16.69
CA ALA A 73 7.93 12.78 -16.36
C ALA A 73 8.18 12.54 -14.86
N GLU A 74 7.39 13.18 -13.99
CA GLU A 74 7.46 13.00 -12.53
C GLU A 74 7.12 11.55 -12.11
N VAL A 75 6.10 10.95 -12.72
CA VAL A 75 5.71 9.56 -12.45
C VAL A 75 6.83 8.60 -12.84
N ARG A 76 7.46 8.82 -14.00
CA ARG A 76 8.61 8.02 -14.47
C ARG A 76 9.82 8.19 -13.57
N PHE A 77 10.09 9.39 -13.06
CA PHE A 77 11.15 9.64 -12.09
C PHE A 77 10.95 8.80 -10.83
N HIS A 78 9.75 8.84 -10.23
CA HIS A 78 9.44 8.04 -9.04
C HIS A 78 9.46 6.53 -9.31
N TRP A 79 9.08 6.09 -10.50
CA TRP A 79 9.18 4.68 -10.90
C TRP A 79 10.64 4.19 -10.91
N VAL A 80 11.55 4.98 -11.49
CA VAL A 80 12.98 4.67 -11.52
C VAL A 80 13.56 4.73 -10.10
N LEU A 81 13.19 5.72 -9.31
CA LEU A 81 13.57 5.84 -7.90
C LEU A 81 13.16 4.59 -7.10
N ALA A 82 11.95 4.07 -7.32
CA ALA A 82 11.46 2.85 -6.70
C ALA A 82 12.30 1.61 -7.06
N MET A 83 12.77 1.51 -8.31
CA MET A 83 13.65 0.40 -8.71
C MET A 83 14.98 0.40 -7.99
N PHE A 84 15.59 1.58 -7.83
CA PHE A 84 16.91 1.69 -7.19
C PHE A 84 16.81 1.57 -5.67
N SER A 85 15.76 2.10 -5.07
CA SER A 85 15.53 2.03 -3.63
C SER A 85 15.26 0.60 -3.14
N ALA A 86 14.70 -0.27 -4.01
CA ALA A 86 14.51 -1.69 -3.69
C ALA A 86 15.81 -2.51 -3.70
N ARG A 87 16.91 -1.97 -4.23
CA ARG A 87 18.20 -2.66 -4.36
C ARG A 87 19.16 -2.39 -3.20
N THR A 88 18.82 -1.44 -2.34
CA THR A 88 19.66 -0.93 -1.24
C THR A 88 19.32 -1.50 0.14
N TYR A 89 18.45 -2.51 0.23
CA TYR A 89 18.08 -3.18 1.49
C TYR A 89 18.44 -4.66 1.48
#